data_AF-A0A6H9WWW5-F1
#
_entry.id   AF-A0A6H9WWW5-F1
#
_cell.length_a   1.000
_cell.length_b   1.000
_cell.length_c   1.000
_cell.angle_alpha   90.00
_cell.angle_beta   90.00
_cell.angle_gamma   90.00
#
_symmetry.space_group_name_H-M   'P 1'
#
loop_
_entity.id
_entity.type
_entity.pdbx_description
1 polymer ?
#
loop_
_entity_poly.entity_id
_entity_poly.type
_entity_poly.pdbx_seq_one_letter_code
_entity_poly.pdbx_strand_id
1 'polypeptide(L)'
;MRVFDQVCGVDSQRCSCQTPMQSDAAVRRPGMPSNRKTGKGRRQSVLSAAAGVMAVTVMAMGCAASPKGAPAERGESETAPTSARHDLTWGVFLPHDGQASSDYAHVTEVAGDTPDYLMRFAALDDPVPVDGIRADFAQGATPVVALEPWQPGAGVDQPSYALRTLAAGDHDVALHRWAQALAVVEAPIILRFGHEMNANWYPWAVGVNGNTAEEYVRVWHRLDRILAEHRADNVQMLWSPNVKVSGVTTPISDTFPGAETVDLIGVSGYNWGDGEGHHWTEPAELFGASLDELRALETTAPLLISETGSAEDTSATRRKAAWIDSLMRLSARQERLLGIIWFQMDKERDWRIDSSPESAAAFRQALSELA
;
A
#
# COMPACT_ATOMS: atom_id res chain seq x y z
N MET A 1 -23.07 13.60 6.41
CA MET A 1 -23.79 12.33 6.14
C MET A 1 -24.62 12.55 4.88
N ARG A 2 -24.33 11.80 3.80
CA ARG A 2 -24.74 11.96 2.37
C ARG A 2 -23.91 12.93 1.51
N VAL A 3 -22.73 12.46 1.11
CA VAL A 3 -22.03 12.85 -0.14
C VAL A 3 -21.56 11.61 -0.94
N PHE A 4 -21.58 10.41 -0.35
CA PHE A 4 -21.03 9.19 -0.99
C PHE A 4 -22.04 8.30 -1.73
N ASP A 5 -23.35 8.44 -1.49
CA ASP A 5 -24.39 7.64 -2.18
C ASP A 5 -24.56 8.00 -3.67
N GLN A 6 -23.73 8.91 -4.21
CA GLN A 6 -23.78 9.36 -5.61
C GLN A 6 -22.50 9.06 -6.41
N VAL A 7 -21.47 8.49 -5.79
CA VAL A 7 -20.12 8.36 -6.41
C VAL A 7 -19.70 6.90 -6.61
N CYS A 8 -20.37 5.94 -5.96
CA CYS A 8 -20.16 4.51 -6.25
C CYS A 8 -21.45 3.93 -6.83
N GLY A 9 -21.50 3.89 -8.17
CA GLY A 9 -22.54 3.17 -8.90
C GLY A 9 -22.63 1.72 -8.41
N VAL A 10 -23.86 1.27 -8.22
CA VAL A 10 -24.30 0.03 -7.57
C VAL A 10 -24.00 -1.24 -8.42
N ASP A 11 -22.95 -1.23 -9.24
CA ASP A 11 -22.65 -2.32 -10.20
C ASP A 11 -21.20 -2.84 -10.14
N SER A 12 -20.62 -2.93 -8.94
CA SER A 12 -19.39 -3.71 -8.70
C SER A 12 -19.64 -5.22 -8.51
N GLN A 13 -20.82 -5.73 -8.85
CA GLN A 13 -21.25 -7.12 -8.60
C GLN A 13 -20.89 -8.14 -9.69
N ARG A 14 -19.95 -7.87 -10.60
CA ARG A 14 -19.59 -8.87 -11.63
C ARG A 14 -18.09 -9.02 -11.80
N CYS A 15 -17.48 -9.73 -10.87
CA CYS A 15 -16.53 -10.80 -11.17
C CYS A 15 -16.24 -11.57 -9.89
N SER A 16 -17.21 -12.39 -9.46
CA SER A 16 -16.95 -13.54 -8.63
C SER A 16 -16.99 -14.75 -9.56
N CYS A 17 -15.90 -15.51 -9.59
CA CYS A 17 -15.89 -16.84 -10.17
C CYS A 17 -16.89 -17.71 -9.40
N GLN A 18 -18.09 -17.92 -9.95
CA GLN A 18 -18.91 -19.12 -9.72
C GLN A 18 -20.16 -19.13 -10.61
N THR A 19 -20.37 -20.25 -11.30
CA THR A 19 -21.52 -20.57 -12.16
C THR A 19 -22.80 -20.76 -11.30
N PRO A 20 -24.00 -20.34 -11.74
CA PRO A 20 -25.20 -20.40 -10.90
C PRO A 20 -25.95 -21.73 -11.01
N MET A 21 -26.45 -22.23 -9.87
CA MET A 21 -27.60 -23.14 -9.83
C MET A 21 -28.69 -22.53 -8.93
N GLN A 22 -29.90 -22.54 -9.47
CA GLN A 22 -31.13 -21.87 -9.01
C GLN A 22 -31.64 -22.35 -7.64
N SER A 23 -32.26 -21.48 -6.85
CA SER A 23 -33.74 -21.43 -6.68
C SER A 23 -34.21 -20.59 -5.47
N ASP A 24 -35.42 -20.07 -5.65
CA ASP A 24 -36.29 -19.19 -4.85
C ASP A 24 -36.33 -19.37 -3.31
N ALA A 25 -36.49 -18.25 -2.59
CA ALA A 25 -37.78 -17.86 -1.98
C ALA A 25 -37.64 -16.73 -0.94
N ALA A 26 -38.69 -15.91 -0.87
CA ALA A 26 -38.86 -14.71 -0.07
C ALA A 26 -38.95 -14.94 1.46
N VAL A 27 -38.79 -13.87 2.26
CA VAL A 27 -39.82 -13.29 3.18
C VAL A 27 -39.20 -12.41 4.30
N ARG A 28 -39.63 -11.13 4.30
CA ARG A 28 -39.98 -10.18 5.40
C ARG A 28 -39.16 -10.10 6.72
N ARG A 29 -38.79 -8.85 7.05
CA ARG A 29 -38.52 -8.27 8.41
C ARG A 29 -39.82 -8.26 9.29
N PRO A 30 -39.88 -7.71 10.54
CA PRO A 30 -38.90 -7.02 11.40
C PRO A 30 -38.98 -7.38 12.93
N GLY A 31 -38.11 -6.80 13.77
CA GLY A 31 -38.37 -6.70 15.21
C GLY A 31 -37.19 -6.23 16.08
N MET A 32 -37.23 -4.97 16.52
CA MET A 32 -36.48 -4.45 17.69
C MET A 32 -37.29 -4.75 18.97
N PRO A 33 -36.68 -4.85 20.16
CA PRO A 33 -36.73 -3.67 21.05
C PRO A 33 -35.56 -3.47 22.05
N SER A 34 -35.32 -2.19 22.33
CA SER A 34 -35.00 -1.51 23.62
C SER A 34 -34.75 -2.34 24.90
N ASN A 35 -33.67 -2.00 25.63
CA ASN A 35 -33.81 -1.49 27.01
C ASN A 35 -32.57 -0.79 27.62
N ARG A 36 -32.86 0.23 28.43
CA ARG A 36 -31.98 1.01 29.33
C ARG A 36 -31.41 0.18 30.49
N LYS A 37 -30.26 0.62 31.05
CA LYS A 37 -30.09 1.14 32.44
C LYS A 37 -28.61 1.39 32.77
N THR A 38 -28.22 2.65 33.00
CA THR A 38 -27.87 3.29 34.29
C THR A 38 -26.59 2.82 34.99
N GLY A 39 -25.72 3.80 35.27
CA GLY A 39 -25.11 3.96 36.59
C GLY A 39 -23.59 3.96 36.63
N LYS A 40 -22.99 5.12 36.95
CA LYS A 40 -21.84 5.21 37.85
C LYS A 40 -21.63 6.66 38.29
N GLY A 41 -21.68 6.89 39.59
CA GLY A 41 -21.04 8.04 40.22
C GLY A 41 -19.60 7.70 40.55
N ARG A 42 -18.75 8.73 40.70
CA ARG A 42 -18.01 9.07 41.92
C ARG A 42 -17.12 10.29 41.66
N ARG A 43 -16.90 11.03 42.75
CA ARG A 43 -16.26 12.33 42.91
C ARG A 43 -14.71 12.26 43.00
N GLN A 44 -14.14 13.47 42.87
CA GLN A 44 -12.88 14.03 43.42
C GLN A 44 -11.60 13.87 42.57
N SER A 45 -11.02 14.95 42.02
CA SER A 45 -10.14 16.00 42.64
C SER A 45 -8.77 15.39 43.02
N VAL A 46 -7.57 15.90 42.77
CA VAL A 46 -6.93 17.25 42.77
C VAL A 46 -5.58 17.04 42.00
N LEU A 47 -4.99 18.00 41.27
CA LEU A 47 -3.76 18.69 41.72
C LEU A 47 -3.26 19.73 40.71
N SER A 48 -2.88 20.85 41.29
CA SER A 48 -2.51 22.14 40.71
C SER A 48 -1.07 22.18 40.20
N ALA A 49 -0.86 23.00 39.18
CA ALA A 49 0.44 23.44 38.69
C ALA A 49 1.10 24.46 39.63
N ALA A 50 2.44 24.46 39.67
CA ALA A 50 3.24 25.59 40.10
C ALA A 50 4.52 25.66 39.25
N ALA A 51 4.80 26.88 38.77
CA ALA A 51 5.92 27.25 37.93
C ALA A 51 7.19 27.54 38.74
N GLY A 52 8.35 27.50 38.08
CA GLY A 52 9.63 27.99 38.60
C GLY A 52 10.62 28.26 37.47
N VAL A 53 10.92 29.55 37.27
CA VAL A 53 11.85 30.14 36.28
C VAL A 53 13.26 30.25 36.90
N MET A 54 14.32 30.03 36.11
CA MET A 54 15.52 30.89 36.22
C MET A 54 16.41 30.82 34.98
N ALA A 55 16.64 31.99 34.37
CA ALA A 55 17.63 32.24 33.33
C ALA A 55 18.96 32.69 33.96
N VAL A 56 20.09 32.36 33.34
CA VAL A 56 21.38 33.06 33.54
C VAL A 56 22.08 33.21 32.19
N THR A 57 22.32 34.45 31.81
CA THR A 57 23.14 34.89 30.67
C THR A 57 24.50 35.34 31.21
N VAL A 58 25.60 34.95 30.57
CA VAL A 58 26.90 35.66 30.73
C VAL A 58 27.53 35.84 29.36
N MET A 59 27.77 37.12 29.03
CA MET A 59 28.51 37.66 27.90
C MET A 59 29.96 37.90 28.34
N ALA A 60 30.95 37.67 27.47
CA ALA A 60 32.24 38.38 27.52
C ALA A 60 32.97 38.38 26.17
N MET A 61 33.37 39.59 25.76
CA MET A 61 34.11 39.97 24.56
C MET A 61 35.64 40.04 24.82
N GLY A 62 36.42 39.96 23.73
CA GLY A 62 37.81 40.48 23.60
C GLY A 62 38.83 39.39 23.20
N CYS A 63 39.83 39.57 22.32
CA CYS A 63 40.37 40.70 21.57
C CYS A 63 41.17 40.13 20.36
N ALA A 64 41.41 40.97 19.35
CA ALA A 64 42.12 40.64 18.11
C ALA A 64 43.66 40.55 18.26
N ALA A 65 44.28 39.65 17.48
CA ALA A 65 45.64 39.80 16.94
C ALA A 65 45.81 38.95 15.66
N SER A 66 46.24 39.60 14.57
CA SER A 66 46.78 38.98 13.33
C SER A 66 48.31 38.91 13.46
N PRO A 67 49.08 38.00 12.78
CA PRO A 67 49.20 38.10 11.32
C PRO A 67 49.64 36.83 10.52
N LYS A 68 49.66 37.04 9.19
CA LYS A 68 50.43 36.38 8.10
C LYS A 68 49.76 35.22 7.36
N GLY A 69 49.71 35.41 6.03
CA GLY A 69 48.88 34.66 5.10
C GLY A 69 49.47 33.37 4.55
N ALA A 70 48.58 32.64 3.89
CA ALA A 70 48.82 31.59 2.91
C ALA A 70 47.49 31.40 2.11
N PRO A 71 47.53 30.79 0.91
CA PRO A 71 46.79 31.23 -0.26
C PRO A 71 45.33 30.80 -0.32
N ALA A 72 44.57 31.46 -1.19
CA ALA A 72 43.19 31.12 -1.54
C ALA A 72 43.12 29.71 -2.15
N GLU A 73 42.59 28.75 -1.38
CA GLU A 73 42.11 27.49 -1.92
C GLU A 73 40.75 27.73 -2.59
N ARG A 74 40.72 27.43 -3.88
CA ARG A 74 39.49 27.28 -4.66
C ARG A 74 38.63 26.24 -3.93
N GLY A 75 37.42 26.64 -3.54
CA GLY A 75 36.41 25.70 -3.10
C GLY A 75 36.22 24.63 -4.17
N GLU A 76 36.62 23.41 -3.85
CA GLU A 76 36.08 22.23 -4.53
C GLU A 76 34.60 22.20 -4.18
N SER A 77 33.78 22.42 -5.21
CA SER A 77 32.36 22.15 -5.16
C SER A 77 32.21 20.68 -4.78
N GLU A 78 31.80 20.42 -3.53
CA GLU A 78 31.39 19.11 -3.05
C GLU A 78 30.18 18.70 -3.90
N THR A 79 30.44 17.96 -4.97
CA THR A 79 29.38 17.31 -5.74
C THR A 79 28.76 16.28 -4.82
N ALA A 80 27.51 16.54 -4.40
CA ALA A 80 26.69 15.57 -3.71
C ALA A 80 26.80 14.20 -4.42
N PRO A 81 26.91 13.09 -3.66
CA PRO A 81 27.00 11.78 -4.27
C PRO A 81 25.76 11.59 -5.15
N THR A 82 25.98 11.43 -6.44
CA THR A 82 24.94 10.99 -7.35
C THR A 82 24.64 9.57 -6.92
N SER A 83 23.46 9.32 -6.34
CA SER A 83 23.03 7.96 -5.99
C SER A 83 23.26 7.07 -7.21
N ALA A 84 24.06 6.02 -7.04
CA ALA A 84 24.27 5.05 -8.09
C ALA A 84 22.90 4.46 -8.42
N ARG A 85 22.46 4.56 -9.68
CA ARG A 85 21.24 3.89 -10.13
C ARG A 85 21.41 2.40 -9.83
N HIS A 86 20.53 1.84 -9.03
CA HIS A 86 20.39 0.40 -8.85
C HIS A 86 19.35 -0.12 -9.86
N ASP A 87 19.47 -1.39 -10.25
CA ASP A 87 18.55 -2.03 -11.18
C ASP A 87 17.14 -2.00 -10.57
N LEU A 88 16.20 -1.38 -11.29
CA LEU A 88 14.82 -1.23 -10.85
C LEU A 88 14.03 -2.46 -11.31
N THR A 89 13.47 -3.19 -10.35
CA THR A 89 12.55 -4.29 -10.61
C THR A 89 11.16 -3.78 -10.98
N TRP A 90 10.38 -4.58 -11.70
CA TRP A 90 8.99 -4.27 -11.98
C TRP A 90 8.08 -5.47 -11.75
N GLY A 91 6.83 -5.19 -11.45
CA GLY A 91 5.81 -6.20 -11.26
C GLY A 91 4.48 -5.79 -11.85
N VAL A 92 3.56 -6.75 -11.86
CA VAL A 92 2.20 -6.51 -12.34
C VAL A 92 1.17 -7.32 -11.53
N PHE A 93 0.04 -6.70 -11.22
CA PHE A 93 -1.18 -7.41 -10.84
C PHE A 93 -1.94 -7.81 -12.11
N LEU A 94 -2.25 -9.09 -12.27
CA LEU A 94 -3.07 -9.61 -13.37
C LEU A 94 -4.43 -10.10 -12.87
N PRO A 95 -5.56 -9.48 -13.28
CA PRO A 95 -6.88 -9.94 -12.88
C PRO A 95 -7.24 -11.26 -13.58
N HIS A 96 -7.99 -12.12 -12.90
CA HIS A 96 -8.49 -13.37 -13.47
C HIS A 96 -9.86 -13.14 -14.13
N ASP A 97 -9.92 -12.20 -15.08
CA ASP A 97 -11.15 -11.76 -15.76
C ASP A 97 -11.33 -12.40 -17.16
N GLY A 98 -10.35 -13.19 -17.61
CA GLY A 98 -10.36 -13.87 -18.91
C GLY A 98 -10.09 -12.95 -20.10
N GLN A 99 -9.68 -11.70 -19.86
CA GLN A 99 -9.32 -10.75 -20.91
C GLN A 99 -7.88 -10.97 -21.39
N ALA A 100 -7.63 -10.73 -22.68
CA ALA A 100 -6.29 -10.82 -23.26
C ALA A 100 -5.30 -9.85 -22.60
N SER A 101 -5.75 -8.66 -22.21
CA SER A 101 -4.92 -7.67 -21.50
C SER A 101 -4.45 -8.11 -20.11
N SER A 102 -5.01 -9.20 -19.59
CA SER A 102 -4.71 -9.79 -18.29
C SER A 102 -3.87 -11.07 -18.43
N ASP A 103 -3.62 -11.53 -19.66
CA ASP A 103 -2.80 -12.70 -19.94
C ASP A 103 -1.31 -12.37 -19.78
N TYR A 104 -0.57 -13.25 -19.11
CA TYR A 104 0.85 -13.06 -18.84
C TYR A 104 1.69 -12.92 -20.13
N ALA A 105 1.41 -13.75 -21.15
CA ALA A 105 2.18 -13.69 -22.39
C ALA A 105 1.92 -12.37 -23.13
N HIS A 106 0.68 -11.88 -23.11
CA HIS A 106 0.35 -10.57 -23.67
C HIS A 106 1.05 -9.43 -22.92
N VAL A 107 0.99 -9.41 -21.59
CA VAL A 107 1.59 -8.33 -20.79
C VAL A 107 3.11 -8.30 -20.92
N THR A 108 3.76 -9.47 -20.97
CA THR A 108 5.21 -9.57 -21.21
C THR A 108 5.59 -9.14 -22.62
N GLU A 109 4.77 -9.46 -23.63
CA GLU A 109 4.96 -8.94 -24.99
C GLU A 109 4.84 -7.42 -25.03
N VAL A 110 3.81 -6.84 -24.40
CA VAL A 110 3.61 -5.39 -24.31
C VAL A 110 4.80 -4.72 -23.62
N ALA A 111 5.18 -5.19 -22.43
CA ALA A 111 6.27 -4.65 -21.64
C ALA A 111 7.65 -4.82 -22.31
N GLY A 112 7.81 -5.85 -23.15
CA GLY A 112 9.11 -6.20 -23.74
C GLY A 112 10.08 -6.83 -22.75
N ASP A 113 9.59 -7.25 -21.58
CA ASP A 113 10.33 -7.85 -20.47
C ASP A 113 9.41 -8.74 -19.64
N THR A 114 9.96 -9.56 -18.74
CA THR A 114 9.21 -10.38 -17.78
C THR A 114 9.16 -9.72 -16.40
N PRO A 115 8.02 -9.72 -15.68
CA PRO A 115 7.93 -9.09 -14.37
C PRO A 115 8.68 -9.88 -13.30
N ASP A 116 9.37 -9.17 -12.41
CA ASP A 116 9.99 -9.69 -11.20
C ASP A 116 8.96 -10.03 -10.11
N TYR A 117 7.80 -9.36 -10.12
CA TYR A 117 6.70 -9.63 -9.18
C TYR A 117 5.38 -9.86 -9.91
N LEU A 118 4.66 -10.91 -9.49
CA LEU A 118 3.27 -11.14 -9.90
C LEU A 118 2.37 -11.02 -8.67
N MET A 119 1.49 -10.02 -8.68
CA MET A 119 0.57 -9.77 -7.57
C MET A 119 -0.79 -10.45 -7.80
N ARG A 120 -1.35 -10.97 -6.71
CA ARG A 120 -2.71 -11.51 -6.60
C ARG A 120 -3.42 -10.91 -5.39
N PHE A 121 -4.71 -10.65 -5.51
CA PHE A 121 -5.57 -10.35 -4.37
C PHE A 121 -6.31 -11.61 -3.92
N ALA A 122 -6.49 -11.75 -2.61
CA ALA A 122 -7.30 -12.81 -2.03
C ALA A 122 -7.95 -12.30 -0.74
N ALA A 123 -9.23 -12.62 -0.55
CA ALA A 123 -9.89 -12.37 0.72
C ALA A 123 -9.45 -13.41 1.75
N LEU A 124 -9.52 -13.04 3.03
CA LEU A 124 -9.12 -13.90 4.14
C LEU A 124 -9.90 -15.22 4.17
N ASP A 125 -11.16 -15.20 3.72
CA ASP A 125 -12.03 -16.38 3.65
C ASP A 125 -11.86 -17.22 2.37
N ASP A 126 -11.10 -16.73 1.38
CA ASP A 126 -10.85 -17.47 0.16
C ASP A 126 -9.96 -18.71 0.40
N PRO A 127 -10.04 -19.72 -0.47
CA PRO A 127 -9.00 -20.74 -0.55
C PRO A 127 -7.63 -20.11 -0.81
N VAL A 128 -6.60 -20.59 -0.13
CA VAL A 128 -5.22 -20.12 -0.35
C VAL A 128 -4.80 -20.49 -1.77
N PRO A 129 -4.38 -19.54 -2.63
CA PRO A 129 -4.12 -19.78 -4.05
C PRO A 129 -2.74 -20.43 -4.28
N VAL A 130 -2.45 -21.54 -3.61
CA VAL A 130 -1.15 -22.23 -3.62
C VAL A 130 -0.67 -22.57 -5.02
N ASP A 131 -1.54 -23.08 -5.89
CA ASP A 131 -1.17 -23.42 -7.26
C ASP A 131 -0.88 -22.17 -8.11
N GLY A 132 -1.60 -21.08 -7.86
CA GLY A 132 -1.33 -19.78 -8.48
C GLY A 132 0.02 -19.21 -8.06
N ILE A 133 0.35 -19.28 -6.76
CA ILE A 133 1.65 -18.86 -6.22
C ILE A 133 2.78 -19.68 -6.84
N ARG A 134 2.62 -21.00 -6.96
CA ARG A 134 3.61 -21.87 -7.63
C ARG A 134 3.75 -21.55 -9.11
N ALA A 135 2.65 -21.24 -9.79
CA ALA A 135 2.67 -20.86 -11.20
C ALA A 135 3.39 -19.53 -11.43
N ASP A 136 3.21 -18.56 -10.55
CA ASP A 136 3.93 -17.28 -10.60
C ASP A 136 5.44 -17.50 -10.44
N PHE A 137 5.84 -18.30 -9.44
CA PHE A 137 7.25 -18.62 -9.23
C PHE A 137 7.87 -19.42 -10.39
N ALA A 138 7.11 -20.34 -10.98
CA ALA A 138 7.56 -21.09 -12.16
C ALA A 138 7.78 -20.21 -13.40
N GLN A 139 7.20 -19.00 -13.43
CA GLN A 139 7.42 -17.99 -14.47
C GLN A 139 8.64 -17.10 -14.21
N GLY A 140 9.33 -17.31 -13.08
CA GLY A 140 10.50 -16.52 -12.68
C GLY A 140 10.18 -15.31 -11.80
N ALA A 141 8.91 -15.07 -11.47
CA ALA A 141 8.47 -13.95 -10.65
C ALA A 141 8.38 -14.34 -9.16
N THR A 142 8.63 -13.39 -8.26
CA THR A 142 8.29 -13.51 -6.85
C THR A 142 6.79 -13.24 -6.67
N PRO A 143 6.00 -14.22 -6.17
CA PRO A 143 4.57 -14.03 -5.94
C PRO A 143 4.32 -13.03 -4.81
N VAL A 144 3.41 -12.08 -5.06
CA VAL A 144 2.93 -11.11 -4.07
C VAL A 144 1.45 -11.37 -3.80
N VAL A 145 1.10 -11.69 -2.56
CA VAL A 145 -0.29 -11.94 -2.14
C VAL A 145 -0.81 -10.77 -1.33
N ALA A 146 -1.71 -9.98 -1.89
CA ALA A 146 -2.50 -8.99 -1.16
C ALA A 146 -3.64 -9.70 -0.42
N LEU A 147 -3.42 -9.96 0.88
CA LEU A 147 -4.37 -10.67 1.73
C LEU A 147 -5.30 -9.69 2.44
N GLU A 148 -6.58 -9.76 2.11
CA GLU A 148 -7.58 -8.78 2.50
C GLU A 148 -8.55 -9.34 3.57
N PRO A 149 -8.58 -8.79 4.79
CA PRO A 149 -9.51 -9.24 5.84
C PRO A 149 -10.90 -8.62 5.65
N TRP A 150 -11.67 -9.12 4.67
CA TRP A 150 -13.05 -8.69 4.41
C TRP A 150 -13.86 -9.76 3.69
N GLN A 151 -15.17 -9.49 3.60
CA GLN A 151 -16.06 -10.13 2.63
C GLN A 151 -16.17 -9.25 1.37
N PRO A 152 -15.67 -9.71 0.21
CA PRO A 152 -15.78 -8.99 -1.05
C PRO A 152 -17.23 -8.65 -1.40
N GLY A 153 -17.46 -7.43 -1.89
CA GLY A 153 -18.78 -6.97 -2.33
C GLY A 153 -19.76 -6.60 -1.21
N ALA A 154 -19.41 -6.77 0.07
CA ALA A 154 -20.26 -6.40 1.21
C ALA A 154 -20.16 -4.91 1.62
N GLY A 155 -19.34 -4.12 0.91
CA GLY A 155 -19.12 -2.70 1.21
C GLY A 155 -18.15 -2.47 2.38
N VAL A 156 -18.00 -1.22 2.83
CA VAL A 156 -16.99 -0.82 3.82
C VAL A 156 -17.40 -1.09 5.29
N ASP A 157 -18.70 -1.09 5.58
CA ASP A 157 -19.25 -1.34 6.91
C ASP A 157 -19.34 -2.85 7.19
N GLN A 158 -18.27 -3.41 7.76
CA GLN A 158 -18.14 -4.84 8.08
C GLN A 158 -17.59 -5.03 9.49
N PRO A 159 -18.41 -4.84 10.54
CA PRO A 159 -17.95 -4.91 11.93
C PRO A 159 -17.42 -6.29 12.35
N SER A 160 -17.75 -7.37 11.61
CA SER A 160 -17.16 -8.71 11.78
C SER A 160 -15.69 -8.76 11.40
N TYR A 161 -15.25 -7.88 10.50
CA TYR A 161 -13.87 -7.72 10.02
C TYR A 161 -13.18 -6.47 10.59
N ALA A 162 -13.76 -5.84 11.61
CA ALA A 162 -13.11 -4.76 12.33
C ALA A 162 -11.81 -5.27 12.97
N LEU A 163 -10.75 -4.46 12.99
CA LEU A 163 -9.45 -4.86 13.52
C LEU A 163 -9.51 -5.38 14.97
N ARG A 164 -10.48 -4.93 15.77
CA ARG A 164 -10.73 -5.49 17.12
C ARG A 164 -11.06 -6.98 17.14
N THR A 165 -11.79 -7.51 16.14
CA THR A 165 -12.17 -8.94 16.07
C THR A 165 -10.99 -9.77 15.63
N LEU A 166 -10.22 -9.28 14.65
CA LEU A 166 -8.95 -9.88 14.24
C LEU A 166 -7.93 -9.89 15.39
N ALA A 167 -7.79 -8.78 16.12
CA ALA A 167 -6.87 -8.68 17.25
C ALA A 167 -7.28 -9.63 18.40
N ALA A 168 -8.58 -9.82 18.61
CA ALA A 168 -9.13 -10.76 19.59
C ALA A 168 -8.91 -12.24 19.21
N GLY A 169 -8.58 -12.53 17.95
CA GLY A 169 -8.33 -13.88 17.44
C GLY A 169 -9.55 -14.57 16.84
N ASP A 170 -10.65 -13.83 16.59
CA ASP A 170 -11.88 -14.40 16.01
C ASP A 170 -11.64 -14.98 14.60
N HIS A 171 -10.57 -14.55 13.93
CA HIS A 171 -10.17 -14.95 12.59
C HIS A 171 -8.95 -15.89 12.54
N ASP A 172 -8.47 -16.36 13.69
CA ASP A 172 -7.24 -17.17 13.77
C ASP A 172 -7.32 -18.47 12.98
N VAL A 173 -8.50 -19.09 12.88
CA VAL A 173 -8.69 -20.30 12.07
C VAL A 173 -8.30 -20.03 10.62
N ALA A 174 -8.67 -18.87 10.07
CA ALA A 174 -8.28 -18.47 8.73
C ALA A 174 -6.78 -18.13 8.67
N LEU A 175 -6.25 -17.36 9.64
CA LEU A 175 -4.84 -16.98 9.65
C LEU A 175 -3.90 -18.20 9.75
N HIS A 176 -4.22 -19.19 10.59
CA HIS A 176 -3.48 -20.45 10.66
C HIS A 176 -3.60 -21.26 9.36
N ARG A 177 -4.76 -21.28 8.71
CA ARG A 177 -4.93 -21.92 7.39
C ARG A 177 -3.99 -21.31 6.36
N TRP A 178 -3.93 -19.97 6.32
CA TRP A 178 -3.03 -19.23 5.45
C TRP A 178 -1.57 -19.55 5.77
N ALA A 179 -1.14 -19.39 7.03
CA ALA A 179 0.24 -19.66 7.43
C ALA A 179 0.70 -21.10 7.13
N GLN A 180 -0.14 -22.09 7.45
CA GLN A 180 0.15 -23.50 7.16
C GLN A 180 0.29 -23.75 5.65
N ALA A 181 -0.58 -23.16 4.84
CA ALA A 181 -0.56 -23.36 3.39
C ALA A 181 0.64 -22.66 2.73
N LEU A 182 1.02 -21.46 3.19
CA LEU A 182 2.16 -20.72 2.66
C LEU A 182 3.50 -21.37 3.05
N ALA A 183 3.62 -21.90 4.27
CA ALA A 183 4.84 -22.53 4.78
C ALA A 183 5.32 -23.75 3.98
N VAL A 184 4.40 -24.43 3.26
CA VAL A 184 4.73 -25.62 2.46
C VAL A 184 4.96 -25.31 0.98
N VAL A 185 4.96 -24.03 0.60
CA VAL A 185 5.30 -23.61 -0.76
C VAL A 185 6.81 -23.45 -0.86
N GLU A 186 7.44 -24.20 -1.77
CA GLU A 186 8.88 -24.12 -2.04
C GLU A 186 9.22 -22.90 -2.94
N ALA A 187 8.79 -21.71 -2.53
CA ALA A 187 9.04 -20.43 -3.20
C ALA A 187 9.09 -19.28 -2.19
N PRO A 188 9.89 -18.22 -2.43
CA PRO A 188 9.76 -16.97 -1.68
C PRO A 188 8.39 -16.35 -1.98
N ILE A 189 7.72 -15.80 -0.97
CA ILE A 189 6.40 -15.19 -1.09
C ILE A 189 6.42 -13.85 -0.39
N ILE A 190 5.86 -12.82 -1.01
CA ILE A 190 5.62 -11.54 -0.34
C ILE A 190 4.14 -11.48 0.05
N LEU A 191 3.86 -11.33 1.34
CA LEU A 191 2.50 -11.21 1.88
C LEU A 191 2.21 -9.74 2.22
N ARG A 192 1.29 -9.13 1.47
CA ARG A 192 0.81 -7.75 1.65
C ARG A 192 -0.52 -7.77 2.40
N PHE A 193 -0.46 -7.91 3.72
CA PHE A 193 -1.67 -8.04 4.54
C PHE A 193 -2.31 -6.68 4.86
N GLY A 194 -3.62 -6.57 4.62
CA GLY A 194 -4.42 -5.40 5.03
C GLY A 194 -3.80 -4.08 4.58
N HIS A 195 -3.51 -3.95 3.28
CA HIS A 195 -2.90 -2.76 2.68
C HIS A 195 -3.80 -1.52 2.80
N GLU A 196 -3.20 -0.35 2.59
CA GLU A 196 -3.89 0.96 2.60
C GLU A 196 -4.72 1.21 3.86
N MET A 197 -4.27 0.62 4.96
CA MET A 197 -4.87 0.72 6.29
C MET A 197 -4.99 2.17 6.77
N ASN A 198 -4.15 3.07 6.27
CA ASN A 198 -4.18 4.48 6.61
C ASN A 198 -5.28 5.28 5.88
N ALA A 199 -5.98 4.69 4.90
CA ALA A 199 -7.07 5.34 4.15
C ALA A 199 -8.46 5.12 4.81
N ASN A 200 -9.56 5.25 4.05
CA ASN A 200 -10.92 5.15 4.60
C ASN A 200 -11.90 4.27 3.78
N TRP A 201 -11.42 3.56 2.76
CA TRP A 201 -12.27 2.76 1.86
C TRP A 201 -12.27 1.26 2.17
N TYR A 202 -11.38 0.78 3.05
CA TYR A 202 -11.34 -0.62 3.45
C TYR A 202 -11.95 -0.89 4.84
N PRO A 203 -12.62 -2.03 5.04
CA PRO A 203 -13.20 -2.38 6.35
C PRO A 203 -12.18 -2.47 7.49
N TRP A 204 -10.92 -2.74 7.18
CA TRP A 204 -9.80 -2.80 8.12
C TRP A 204 -9.05 -1.48 8.27
N ALA A 205 -9.44 -0.42 7.56
CA ALA A 205 -8.75 0.86 7.62
C ALA A 205 -9.01 1.59 8.95
N VAL A 206 -8.07 2.44 9.37
CA VAL A 206 -8.16 3.23 10.59
C VAL A 206 -9.36 4.18 10.52
N GLY A 207 -10.15 4.26 11.61
CA GLY A 207 -11.35 5.08 11.68
C GLY A 207 -12.60 4.46 11.03
N VAL A 208 -12.44 3.40 10.23
CA VAL A 208 -13.55 2.60 9.67
C VAL A 208 -13.95 1.52 10.67
N ASN A 209 -15.23 1.17 10.77
CA ASN A 209 -15.73 0.13 11.69
C ASN A 209 -15.34 0.31 13.17
N GLY A 210 -14.86 1.49 13.59
CA GLY A 210 -14.31 1.75 14.92
C GLY A 210 -12.86 1.30 15.11
N ASN A 211 -12.13 1.04 14.02
CA ASN A 211 -10.74 0.60 14.02
C ASN A 211 -9.79 1.71 14.47
N THR A 212 -8.71 1.31 15.11
CA THR A 212 -7.61 2.18 15.54
C THR A 212 -6.29 1.73 14.92
N ALA A 213 -5.33 2.65 14.81
CA ALA A 213 -3.98 2.31 14.33
C ALA A 213 -3.27 1.30 15.26
N GLU A 214 -3.50 1.39 16.57
CA GLU A 214 -2.99 0.43 17.55
C GLU A 214 -3.57 -0.99 17.32
N GLU A 215 -4.84 -1.10 16.94
CA GLU A 215 -5.43 -2.39 16.57
C GLU A 215 -4.80 -2.95 15.29
N TYR A 216 -4.51 -2.11 14.29
CA TYR A 216 -3.80 -2.56 13.08
C TYR A 216 -2.46 -3.20 13.45
N VAL A 217 -1.64 -2.50 14.25
CA VAL A 217 -0.33 -3.00 14.70
C VAL A 217 -0.47 -4.30 15.51
N ARG A 218 -1.50 -4.42 16.36
CA ARG A 218 -1.76 -5.69 17.08
C ARG A 218 -2.12 -6.84 16.14
N VAL A 219 -2.91 -6.59 15.10
CA VAL A 219 -3.26 -7.62 14.10
C VAL A 219 -2.02 -8.02 13.30
N TRP A 220 -1.18 -7.05 12.93
CA TRP A 220 0.09 -7.31 12.24
C TRP A 220 0.98 -8.28 13.02
N HIS A 221 1.28 -7.96 14.29
CA HIS A 221 2.08 -8.84 15.15
C HIS A 221 1.43 -10.19 15.42
N ARG A 222 0.08 -10.26 15.39
CA ARG A 222 -0.63 -11.53 15.51
C ARG A 222 -0.38 -12.42 14.30
N LEU A 223 -0.48 -11.88 13.08
CA LEU A 223 -0.19 -12.59 11.85
C LEU A 223 1.28 -13.03 11.78
N ASP A 224 2.21 -12.11 12.07
CA ASP A 224 3.65 -12.40 12.15
C ASP A 224 3.95 -13.58 13.09
N ARG A 225 3.40 -13.57 14.30
CA ARG A 225 3.54 -14.69 15.25
C ARG A 225 2.96 -16.00 14.69
N ILE A 226 1.79 -15.95 14.07
CA ILE A 226 1.15 -17.14 13.49
C ILE A 226 1.99 -17.71 12.33
N LEU A 227 2.58 -16.86 11.49
CA LEU A 227 3.52 -17.29 10.44
C LEU A 227 4.75 -17.98 11.04
N ALA A 228 5.33 -17.40 12.09
CA ALA A 228 6.47 -17.99 12.80
C ALA A 228 6.12 -19.34 13.47
N GLU A 229 4.93 -19.49 14.05
CA GLU A 229 4.45 -20.74 14.63
C GLU A 229 4.39 -21.89 13.61
N HIS A 230 4.06 -21.57 12.36
CA HIS A 230 4.02 -22.53 11.24
C HIS A 230 5.35 -22.67 10.49
N ARG A 231 6.40 -21.94 10.91
CA ARG A 231 7.70 -21.89 10.22
C ARG A 231 7.55 -21.48 8.75
N ALA A 232 6.71 -20.48 8.50
CA ALA A 232 6.56 -19.88 7.17
C ALA A 232 7.76 -18.98 6.84
N ASP A 233 8.99 -19.50 6.94
CA ASP A 233 10.25 -18.76 6.79
C ASP A 233 10.47 -18.28 5.34
N ASN A 234 9.66 -18.76 4.41
CA ASN A 234 9.63 -18.35 3.00
C ASN A 234 8.73 -17.12 2.74
N VAL A 235 8.02 -16.63 3.76
CA VAL A 235 7.10 -15.49 3.65
C VAL A 235 7.77 -14.21 4.15
N GLN A 236 7.83 -13.20 3.29
CA GLN A 236 8.24 -11.83 3.61
C GLN A 236 7.00 -10.94 3.80
N MET A 237 6.97 -10.17 4.87
CA MET A 237 5.85 -9.29 5.23
C MET A 237 6.02 -7.90 4.60
N LEU A 238 5.09 -7.52 3.71
CA LEU A 238 5.04 -6.22 3.03
C LEU A 238 4.02 -5.29 3.70
N TRP A 239 4.50 -4.30 4.46
CA TRP A 239 3.65 -3.29 5.09
C TRP A 239 3.42 -2.13 4.12
N SER A 240 2.17 -1.94 3.68
CA SER A 240 1.85 -1.12 2.50
C SER A 240 0.74 -0.09 2.76
N PRO A 241 1.04 1.12 3.26
CA PRO A 241 0.09 2.24 3.29
C PRO A 241 -0.27 2.77 1.89
N ASN A 242 -1.30 3.60 1.83
CA ASN A 242 -1.58 4.49 0.70
C ASN A 242 -0.74 5.77 0.80
N VAL A 243 -0.49 6.43 -0.33
CA VAL A 243 0.05 7.80 -0.37
C VAL A 243 -0.76 8.76 0.51
N LYS A 244 -0.12 9.83 0.97
CA LYS A 244 -0.77 10.85 1.80
C LYS A 244 -1.83 11.59 0.99
N VAL A 245 -3.09 11.48 1.41
CA VAL A 245 -4.21 12.23 0.84
C VAL A 245 -4.86 13.06 1.94
N SER A 246 -4.78 14.39 1.79
CA SER A 246 -5.27 15.34 2.80
C SER A 246 -6.75 15.13 3.13
N GLY A 247 -7.08 15.01 4.42
CA GLY A 247 -8.44 14.78 4.90
C GLY A 247 -8.98 13.36 4.66
N VAL A 248 -8.19 12.48 4.07
CA VAL A 248 -8.56 11.09 3.76
C VAL A 248 -7.68 10.11 4.53
N THR A 249 -6.36 10.28 4.47
CA THR A 249 -5.43 9.36 5.15
C THR A 249 -5.02 9.84 6.53
N THR A 250 -4.89 8.89 7.46
CA THR A 250 -4.17 9.07 8.72
C THR A 250 -2.64 9.11 8.48
N PRO A 251 -1.83 9.65 9.43
CA PRO A 251 -0.37 9.60 9.33
C PRO A 251 0.13 8.18 9.07
N ILE A 252 1.11 8.04 8.17
CA ILE A 252 1.61 6.73 7.76
C ILE A 252 2.27 6.02 8.95
N SER A 253 3.07 6.76 9.72
CA SER A 253 3.79 6.23 10.88
C SER A 253 2.90 5.68 12.00
N ASP A 254 1.64 6.12 12.11
CA ASP A 254 0.71 5.66 13.16
C ASP A 254 0.44 4.14 13.08
N THR A 255 0.56 3.57 11.87
CA THR A 255 0.28 2.14 11.60
C THR A 255 1.53 1.31 11.36
N PHE A 256 2.73 1.90 11.52
CA PHE A 256 3.98 1.18 11.35
C PHE A 256 4.20 0.19 12.52
N PRO A 257 4.29 -1.12 12.26
CA PRO A 257 4.36 -2.12 13.31
C PRO A 257 5.76 -2.27 13.93
N GLY A 258 6.77 -1.59 13.38
CA GLY A 258 8.15 -1.67 13.83
C GLY A 258 9.04 -2.48 12.88
N ALA A 259 10.33 -2.17 12.90
CA ALA A 259 11.31 -2.69 11.94
C ALA A 259 11.51 -4.21 11.99
N GLU A 260 11.27 -4.84 13.15
CA GLU A 260 11.56 -6.26 13.36
C GLU A 260 10.59 -7.20 12.65
N THR A 261 9.39 -6.71 12.28
CA THR A 261 8.33 -7.53 11.68
C THR A 261 7.95 -7.07 10.26
N VAL A 262 8.78 -6.22 9.65
CA VAL A 262 8.55 -5.66 8.30
C VAL A 262 9.75 -5.95 7.44
N ASP A 263 9.57 -6.86 6.47
CA ASP A 263 10.62 -7.21 5.52
C ASP A 263 10.68 -6.22 4.36
N LEU A 264 9.52 -5.72 3.92
CA LEU A 264 9.39 -4.72 2.87
C LEU A 264 8.39 -3.62 3.25
N ILE A 265 8.66 -2.40 2.80
CA ILE A 265 7.73 -1.28 2.89
C ILE A 265 7.11 -1.02 1.52
N GLY A 266 5.80 -0.96 1.46
CA GLY A 266 5.02 -0.62 0.27
C GLY A 266 4.49 0.81 0.31
N VAL A 267 4.07 1.30 -0.85
CA VAL A 267 3.16 2.44 -0.97
C VAL A 267 2.29 2.27 -2.19
N SER A 268 0.98 2.44 -2.01
CA SER A 268 0.01 2.48 -3.11
C SER A 268 -0.30 3.92 -3.51
N GLY A 269 -0.46 4.18 -4.80
CA GLY A 269 -0.90 5.50 -5.29
C GLY A 269 -1.26 5.50 -6.77
N TYR A 270 -2.26 6.28 -7.14
CA TYR A 270 -2.79 6.32 -8.50
C TYR A 270 -2.96 7.75 -9.00
N ASN A 271 -2.60 7.98 -10.27
CA ASN A 271 -2.99 9.20 -10.96
C ASN A 271 -4.39 9.02 -11.58
N TRP A 272 -5.41 9.54 -10.91
CA TRP A 272 -6.81 9.42 -11.33
C TRP A 272 -7.21 10.25 -12.55
N GLY A 273 -6.29 11.09 -13.04
CA GLY A 273 -6.55 12.02 -14.14
C GLY A 273 -7.49 13.16 -13.74
N ASP A 274 -7.92 13.92 -14.74
CA ASP A 274 -8.84 15.04 -14.55
C ASP A 274 -10.31 14.57 -14.60
N GLY A 275 -11.13 15.02 -13.65
CA GLY A 275 -12.58 14.75 -13.64
C GLY A 275 -13.08 14.05 -12.37
N GLU A 276 -14.39 14.11 -12.13
CA GLU A 276 -15.05 13.44 -10.98
C GLU A 276 -14.48 13.81 -9.60
N GLY A 277 -13.96 15.02 -9.46
CA GLY A 277 -13.31 15.48 -8.22
C GLY A 277 -11.83 15.15 -8.11
N HIS A 278 -11.26 14.49 -9.13
CA HIS A 278 -9.84 14.25 -9.28
C HIS A 278 -9.19 15.27 -10.22
N HIS A 279 -7.88 15.43 -10.05
CA HIS A 279 -7.03 16.19 -10.95
C HIS A 279 -5.81 15.33 -11.28
N TRP A 280 -5.27 15.57 -12.47
CA TRP A 280 -4.02 14.95 -12.88
C TRP A 280 -2.90 15.25 -11.88
N THR A 281 -2.28 14.20 -11.35
CA THR A 281 -1.23 14.29 -10.33
C THR A 281 0.06 13.66 -10.88
N GLU A 282 1.13 14.44 -10.97
CA GLU A 282 2.43 13.94 -11.43
C GLU A 282 3.08 13.01 -10.39
N PRO A 283 3.95 12.05 -10.77
CA PRO A 283 4.51 11.06 -9.84
C PRO A 283 5.23 11.68 -8.64
N ALA A 284 5.98 12.77 -8.85
CA ALA A 284 6.69 13.45 -7.77
C ALA A 284 5.73 14.09 -6.75
N GLU A 285 4.61 14.63 -7.22
CA GLU A 285 3.55 15.17 -6.36
C GLU A 285 2.81 14.05 -5.63
N LEU A 286 2.50 12.96 -6.34
CA LEU A 286 1.76 11.82 -5.81
C LEU A 286 2.53 11.08 -4.72
N PHE A 287 3.81 10.77 -4.97
CA PHE A 287 4.60 9.89 -4.11
C PHE A 287 5.59 10.63 -3.20
N GLY A 288 6.07 11.82 -3.58
CA GLY A 288 7.23 12.45 -2.95
C GLY A 288 7.13 12.56 -1.43
N ALA A 289 6.06 13.19 -0.92
CA ALA A 289 5.86 13.38 0.51
C ALA A 289 5.67 12.07 1.29
N SER A 290 5.10 11.05 0.64
CA SER A 290 4.92 9.73 1.24
C SER A 290 6.24 8.98 1.32
N LEU A 291 7.03 8.99 0.24
CA LEU A 291 8.36 8.38 0.19
C LEU A 291 9.33 9.04 1.19
N ASP A 292 9.25 10.35 1.38
CA ASP A 292 10.03 11.05 2.42
C ASP A 292 9.67 10.55 3.83
N GLU A 293 8.38 10.40 4.14
CA GLU A 293 7.92 9.88 5.44
C GLU A 293 8.34 8.41 5.64
N LEU A 294 8.20 7.57 4.61
CA LEU A 294 8.60 6.16 4.66
C LEU A 294 10.11 6.00 4.86
N ARG A 295 10.93 6.85 4.23
CA ARG A 295 12.39 6.85 4.45
C ARG A 295 12.79 7.29 5.86
N ALA A 296 11.98 8.13 6.50
CA ALA A 296 12.24 8.62 7.85
C ALA A 296 11.88 7.60 8.95
N LEU A 297 11.23 6.48 8.61
CA LEU A 297 10.99 5.39 9.55
C LEU A 297 12.30 4.78 10.04
N GLU A 298 12.31 4.32 11.29
CA GLU A 298 13.47 3.67 11.93
C GLU A 298 13.68 2.23 11.41
N THR A 299 13.89 2.07 10.11
CA THR A 299 14.16 0.79 9.44
C THR A 299 14.96 0.99 8.15
N THR A 300 15.68 -0.06 7.74
CA THR A 300 16.41 -0.12 6.46
C THR A 300 15.71 -0.98 5.41
N ALA A 301 14.52 -1.51 5.72
CA ALA A 301 13.76 -2.38 4.82
C ALA A 301 13.61 -1.76 3.42
N PRO A 302 13.74 -2.55 2.34
CA PRO A 302 13.51 -2.07 0.99
C PRO A 302 12.10 -1.51 0.79
N LEU A 303 11.99 -0.55 -0.13
CA LEU A 303 10.74 0.08 -0.53
C LEU A 303 10.22 -0.54 -1.84
N LEU A 304 8.91 -0.57 -2.01
CA LEU A 304 8.22 -0.85 -3.25
C LEU A 304 7.10 0.19 -3.46
N ILE A 305 6.93 0.70 -4.68
CA ILE A 305 5.62 1.23 -5.08
C ILE A 305 4.76 -0.01 -5.35
N SER A 306 4.17 -0.52 -4.29
CA SER A 306 3.54 -1.84 -4.26
C SER A 306 2.24 -1.91 -5.04
N GLU A 307 1.69 -0.78 -5.47
CA GLU A 307 0.54 -0.72 -6.35
C GLU A 307 0.42 0.67 -6.99
N THR A 308 0.36 0.75 -8.32
CA THR A 308 0.14 2.02 -9.01
C THR A 308 -0.44 1.87 -10.40
N GLY A 309 -0.95 2.99 -10.93
CA GLY A 309 -1.45 3.14 -12.28
C GLY A 309 -1.77 4.60 -12.58
N SER A 310 -1.96 4.91 -13.86
CA SER A 310 -2.40 6.23 -14.31
C SER A 310 -3.59 6.08 -15.26
N ALA A 311 -4.58 6.95 -15.10
CA ALA A 311 -5.64 7.12 -16.07
C ALA A 311 -5.07 7.72 -17.36
N GLU A 312 -5.80 7.52 -18.46
CA GLU A 312 -5.56 8.28 -19.69
C GLU A 312 -6.10 9.70 -19.57
N ASP A 313 -5.43 10.65 -20.22
CA ASP A 313 -5.99 11.97 -20.44
C ASP A 313 -6.68 11.99 -21.81
N THR A 314 -8.01 12.05 -21.80
CA THR A 314 -8.84 12.11 -23.02
C THR A 314 -8.59 13.36 -23.87
N SER A 315 -7.98 14.41 -23.31
CA SER A 315 -7.62 15.64 -24.00
C SER A 315 -6.16 15.68 -24.49
N ALA A 316 -5.29 14.79 -23.98
CA ALA A 316 -3.88 14.74 -24.30
C ALA A 316 -3.35 13.29 -24.32
N THR A 317 -3.42 12.64 -25.48
CA THR A 317 -3.15 11.20 -25.65
C THR A 317 -1.74 10.72 -25.27
N ARG A 318 -0.78 11.64 -25.04
CA ARG A 318 0.60 11.31 -24.61
C ARG A 318 0.86 11.58 -23.13
N ARG A 319 -0.13 12.06 -22.37
CA ARG A 319 0.10 12.48 -20.98
C ARG A 319 0.38 11.28 -20.08
N LYS A 320 -0.35 10.17 -20.24
CA LYS A 320 -0.06 8.91 -19.52
C LYS A 320 1.31 8.35 -19.89
N ALA A 321 1.69 8.39 -21.16
CA ALA A 321 3.03 8.00 -21.62
C ALA A 321 4.14 8.82 -20.91
N ALA A 322 4.01 10.14 -20.87
CA ALA A 322 4.96 11.01 -20.15
C ALA A 322 4.95 10.79 -18.63
N TRP A 323 3.81 10.40 -18.06
CA TRP A 323 3.67 10.06 -16.64
C TRP A 323 4.41 8.77 -16.30
N ILE A 324 4.31 7.74 -17.16
CA ILE A 324 5.04 6.47 -17.02
C ILE A 324 6.55 6.75 -17.01
N ASP A 325 7.05 7.52 -17.98
CA ASP A 325 8.47 7.92 -18.03
C ASP A 325 8.91 8.65 -16.74
N SER A 326 8.05 9.54 -16.23
CA SER A 326 8.30 10.32 -15.02
C SER A 326 8.30 9.46 -13.77
N LEU A 327 7.40 8.46 -13.69
CA LEU A 327 7.33 7.51 -12.58
C LEU A 327 8.62 6.68 -12.54
N MET A 328 9.03 6.09 -13.67
CA MET A 328 10.23 5.27 -13.73
C MET A 328 11.50 6.06 -13.40
N ARG A 329 11.60 7.32 -13.87
CA ARG A 329 12.71 8.23 -13.50
C ARG A 329 12.70 8.64 -12.04
N LEU A 330 11.51 8.85 -11.45
CA LEU A 330 11.37 9.11 -10.02
C LEU A 330 11.88 7.90 -9.26
N SER A 331 11.41 6.70 -9.62
CA SER A 331 11.70 5.45 -8.94
C SER A 331 13.20 5.12 -8.94
N ALA A 332 13.86 5.22 -10.10
CA ALA A 332 15.29 4.97 -10.25
C ALA A 332 16.20 5.95 -9.46
N ARG A 333 15.64 7.02 -8.88
CA ARG A 333 16.37 8.00 -8.05
C ARG A 333 16.10 7.83 -6.55
N GLN A 334 15.13 7.00 -6.16
CA GLN A 334 14.79 6.81 -4.75
C GLN A 334 15.70 5.74 -4.15
N GLU A 335 16.44 6.10 -3.10
CA GLU A 335 17.19 5.11 -2.32
C GLU A 335 16.25 4.05 -1.75
N ARG A 336 16.73 2.79 -1.71
CA ARG A 336 16.03 1.60 -1.20
C ARG A 336 14.77 1.18 -1.98
N LEU A 337 14.32 1.95 -2.98
CA LEU A 337 13.14 1.58 -3.77
C LEU A 337 13.49 0.52 -4.80
N LEU A 338 13.12 -0.73 -4.53
CA LEU A 338 13.42 -1.85 -5.42
C LEU A 338 12.70 -1.76 -6.75
N GLY A 339 11.47 -1.24 -6.77
CA GLY A 339 10.63 -1.37 -7.94
C GLY A 339 9.22 -0.84 -7.79
N ILE A 340 8.43 -1.10 -8.83
CA ILE A 340 7.00 -0.77 -8.88
C ILE A 340 6.20 -2.04 -9.19
N ILE A 341 4.93 -2.08 -8.76
CA ILE A 341 3.97 -3.08 -9.22
C ILE A 341 2.80 -2.35 -9.88
N TRP A 342 2.62 -2.58 -11.18
CA TRP A 342 1.57 -1.96 -11.97
C TRP A 342 0.23 -2.68 -11.81
N PHE A 343 -0.87 -1.93 -11.71
CA PHE A 343 -2.22 -2.48 -11.65
C PHE A 343 -2.83 -2.62 -13.05
N GLN A 344 -2.68 -3.80 -13.66
CA GLN A 344 -3.09 -4.06 -15.05
C GLN A 344 -4.57 -4.44 -15.14
N MET A 345 -5.46 -3.46 -14.98
CA MET A 345 -6.91 -3.69 -15.03
C MET A 345 -7.68 -2.49 -15.58
N ASP A 346 -8.70 -2.77 -16.38
CA ASP A 346 -9.72 -1.80 -16.76
C ASP A 346 -10.82 -1.78 -15.69
N LYS A 347 -10.87 -0.73 -14.87
CA LYS A 347 -11.72 -0.67 -13.67
C LYS A 347 -12.39 0.70 -13.50
N GLU A 348 -12.09 1.45 -12.42
CA GLU A 348 -12.64 2.81 -12.24
C GLU A 348 -12.08 3.78 -13.29
N ARG A 349 -10.85 3.51 -13.72
CA ARG A 349 -10.19 4.06 -14.90
C ARG A 349 -9.56 2.90 -15.65
N ASP A 350 -9.20 3.14 -16.91
CA ASP A 350 -8.37 2.20 -17.65
C ASP A 350 -6.91 2.33 -17.19
N TRP A 351 -6.54 1.51 -16.19
CA TRP A 351 -5.21 1.54 -15.58
C TRP A 351 -4.17 0.80 -16.42
N ARG A 352 -4.58 0.00 -17.40
CA ARG A 352 -3.71 -0.90 -18.15
C ARG A 352 -2.52 -0.17 -18.79
N ILE A 353 -1.37 -0.84 -18.84
CA ILE A 353 -0.14 -0.38 -19.53
C ILE A 353 -0.43 -0.12 -21.01
N ASP A 354 -1.29 -0.94 -21.61
CA ASP A 354 -1.69 -0.89 -23.02
C ASP A 354 -3.08 -0.26 -23.24
N SER A 355 -3.50 0.66 -22.35
CA SER A 355 -4.70 1.49 -22.60
C SER A 355 -4.57 2.36 -23.86
N SER A 356 -3.34 2.62 -24.31
CA SER A 356 -3.02 3.25 -25.59
C SER A 356 -1.69 2.72 -26.16
N PRO A 357 -1.48 2.81 -27.49
CA PRO A 357 -0.17 2.51 -28.09
C PRO A 357 0.97 3.35 -27.50
N GLU A 358 0.69 4.61 -27.14
CA GLU A 358 1.66 5.52 -26.56
C GLU A 358 2.08 5.12 -25.15
N SER A 359 1.14 4.69 -24.30
CA SER A 359 1.45 4.20 -22.94
C SER A 359 2.21 2.87 -22.97
N ALA A 360 1.84 1.93 -23.84
CA ALA A 360 2.56 0.68 -24.04
C ALA A 360 4.01 0.93 -24.50
N ALA A 361 4.21 1.82 -25.48
CA ALA A 361 5.54 2.16 -25.97
C ALA A 361 6.41 2.85 -24.90
N ALA A 362 5.84 3.75 -24.11
CA ALA A 362 6.55 4.43 -23.03
C ALA A 362 6.96 3.46 -21.92
N PHE A 363 6.08 2.56 -21.51
CA PHE A 363 6.40 1.56 -20.48
C PHE A 363 7.55 0.65 -20.93
N ARG A 364 7.47 0.10 -22.14
CA ARG A 364 8.56 -0.71 -22.72
C ARG A 364 9.88 0.06 -22.82
N GLN A 365 9.84 1.29 -23.30
CA GLN A 365 11.03 2.13 -23.40
C GLN A 365 11.64 2.38 -22.02
N ALA A 366 10.81 2.75 -21.04
CA ALA A 366 11.28 3.06 -19.70
C ALA A 366 11.92 1.85 -19.00
N LEU A 367 11.39 0.64 -19.17
CA LEU A 367 12.06 -0.59 -18.69
C LEU A 367 13.42 -0.82 -19.36
N SER A 368 13.48 -0.65 -20.69
CA SER A 368 14.74 -0.84 -21.44
C SER A 368 15.84 0.17 -21.11
N GLU A 369 15.49 1.35 -20.58
CA GLU A 369 16.45 2.38 -20.13
C GLU A 369 16.96 2.11 -18.69
N LEU A 370 16.32 1.19 -17.96
CA LEU A 370 16.61 0.85 -16.57
C LEU A 370 17.26 -0.53 -16.39
N ALA A 371 17.22 -1.39 -17.41
CA ALA A 371 18.01 -2.62 -17.55
C ALA A 371 19.42 -2.32 -18.08
#